data_AF-A0A820Q5T0-F1
#
_entry.id   AF-A0A820Q5T0-F1
#
_cell.length_a   1.000
_cell.length_b   1.000
_cell.length_c   1.000
_cell.angle_alpha   90.00
_cell.angle_beta   90.00
_cell.angle_gamma   90.00
#
_symmetry.space_group_name_H-M   'P 1'
#
loop_
_entity.id
_entity.type
_entity.pdbx_description
1 polymer ?
#
loop_
_entity_poly.entity_id
_entity_poly.type
_entity_poly.pdbx_seq_one_letter_code
_entity_poly.pdbx_strand_id
1 'polypeptide(L)'
;RLNDLNKGYQICEQIKKAIDLYQQQTGKRIVIISTTDYTHYGPGYGQNNAQNLSANEEYARVNDKSILQSILSNNPEQLLQTQQITQNSMCGLWPSLIIMILSRLLNDNKGQWNLLSYNVSSEVMKRGKDVCGFASLIYSNT
;
A
#
# COMPACT_ATOMS: atom_id res chain seq x y z
N ARG A 1 -13.86 -6.53 -3.89
CA ARG A 1 -14.23 -7.22 -5.15
C ARG A 1 -14.01 -6.26 -6.31
N LEU A 2 -13.90 -6.72 -7.57
CA LEU A 2 -13.66 -5.82 -8.72
C LEU A 2 -14.73 -4.71 -8.86
N ASN A 3 -15.99 -5.01 -8.54
CA ASN A 3 -17.05 -3.99 -8.50
C ASN A 3 -16.79 -2.85 -7.50
N ASP A 4 -16.06 -3.12 -6.42
CA ASP A 4 -15.68 -2.10 -5.44
C ASP A 4 -14.53 -1.23 -5.98
N LEU A 5 -13.66 -1.79 -6.82
CA LEU A 5 -12.60 -1.04 -7.49
C LEU A 5 -13.18 -0.03 -8.48
N ASN A 6 -14.23 -0.40 -9.24
CA ASN A 6 -14.95 0.54 -10.12
C ASN A 6 -15.53 1.73 -9.35
N LYS A 7 -16.10 1.50 -8.16
CA LYS A 7 -16.53 2.58 -7.26
C LYS A 7 -15.34 3.42 -6.81
N GLY A 8 -14.21 2.78 -6.52
CA GLY A 8 -12.93 3.45 -6.23
C GLY A 8 -12.52 4.44 -7.33
N TYR A 9 -12.59 4.05 -8.61
CA TYR A 9 -12.33 4.95 -9.74
C TYR A 9 -13.27 6.15 -9.76
N GLN A 10 -14.58 5.93 -9.57
CA GLN A 10 -15.57 7.02 -9.54
C GLN A 10 -15.29 8.02 -8.40
N ILE A 11 -14.92 7.52 -7.22
CA ILE A 11 -14.55 8.36 -6.07
C ILE A 11 -13.26 9.14 -6.39
N CYS A 12 -12.26 8.50 -6.98
CA CYS A 12 -11.00 9.16 -7.34
C CYS A 12 -11.20 10.29 -8.37
N GLU A 13 -12.10 10.11 -9.34
CA GLU A 13 -12.49 11.17 -10.29
C GLU A 13 -13.12 12.39 -9.58
N GLN A 14 -13.96 12.15 -8.57
CA GLN A 14 -14.55 13.24 -7.78
C GLN A 14 -13.48 13.96 -6.93
N ILE A 15 -12.58 13.20 -6.30
CA ILE A 15 -11.46 13.76 -5.52
C ILE A 15 -10.53 14.57 -6.43
N LYS A 16 -10.19 14.06 -7.62
CA LYS A 16 -9.38 14.76 -8.62
C LYS A 16 -9.99 16.12 -8.96
N LYS A 17 -11.29 16.15 -9.29
CA LYS A 17 -12.02 17.41 -9.58
C LYS A 17 -11.96 18.39 -8.41
N ALA A 18 -12.14 17.91 -7.19
CA ALA A 18 -12.06 18.76 -5.99
C ALA A 18 -10.65 19.32 -5.78
N ILE A 19 -9.61 18.50 -6.01
CA ILE A 19 -8.20 18.92 -5.98
C ILE A 19 -7.93 19.98 -7.05
N ASP A 20 -8.31 19.74 -8.30
CA ASP A 20 -8.11 20.68 -9.41
C ASP A 20 -8.74 22.04 -9.10
N LEU A 21 -10.00 22.04 -8.61
CA LEU A 21 -10.70 23.26 -8.22
C LEU A 21 -10.00 24.00 -7.08
N TYR A 22 -9.56 23.28 -6.04
CA TYR A 22 -8.84 23.87 -4.91
C TYR A 22 -7.50 24.49 -5.36
N GLN A 23 -6.76 23.80 -6.23
CA GLN A 23 -5.50 24.31 -6.76
C GLN A 23 -5.70 25.54 -7.65
N GLN A 24 -6.74 25.56 -8.48
CA GLN A 24 -7.11 26.73 -9.29
C GLN A 24 -7.47 27.95 -8.42
N GLN A 25 -8.21 27.73 -7.32
CA GLN A 25 -8.64 28.82 -6.44
C GLN A 25 -7.53 29.36 -5.53
N THR A 26 -6.61 28.50 -5.09
CA THR A 26 -5.65 28.85 -4.04
C THR A 26 -4.19 28.93 -4.50
N GLY A 27 -3.85 28.35 -5.66
CA GLY A 27 -2.48 28.19 -6.12
C GLY A 27 -1.61 27.27 -5.23
N LYS A 28 -2.19 26.58 -4.24
CA LYS A 28 -1.44 25.75 -3.30
C LYS A 28 -1.10 24.38 -3.89
N ARG A 29 0.07 23.87 -3.51
CA ARG A 29 0.47 22.48 -3.79
C ARG A 29 -0.16 21.55 -2.76
N ILE A 30 -0.62 20.38 -3.21
CA ILE A 30 -1.25 19.36 -2.37
C ILE A 30 -0.35 18.13 -2.31
N VAL A 31 -0.21 17.56 -1.12
CA VAL A 31 0.40 16.24 -0.90
C VAL A 31 -0.70 15.31 -0.39
N ILE A 32 -0.76 14.10 -0.95
CA ILE A 32 -1.72 13.07 -0.58
C ILE A 32 -0.96 11.95 0.12
N ILE A 33 -1.44 11.57 1.30
CA ILE A 33 -0.81 10.53 2.12
C ILE A 33 -1.82 9.41 2.30
N SER A 34 -1.40 8.19 1.98
CA SER A 34 -2.09 6.96 2.33
C SER A 34 -1.29 6.21 3.38
N THR A 35 -1.97 5.51 4.28
CA THR A 35 -1.33 4.82 5.40
C THR A 35 -1.66 3.34 5.33
N THR A 36 -0.64 2.48 5.45
CA THR A 36 -0.84 1.04 5.60
C THR A 36 0.38 0.45 6.28
N ASP A 37 0.11 -0.53 7.14
CA ASP A 37 1.06 -1.57 7.48
C ASP A 37 0.83 -2.76 6.55
N TYR A 38 1.85 -3.62 6.41
CA TYR A 38 1.79 -4.77 5.50
C TYR A 38 1.49 -6.07 6.26
N THR A 39 2.29 -7.12 6.09
CA THR A 39 2.08 -8.38 6.82
C THR A 39 2.05 -8.13 8.33
N HIS A 40 1.09 -8.75 9.02
CA HIS A 40 0.91 -8.82 10.46
C HIS A 40 0.98 -10.30 10.81
N TYR A 41 2.10 -10.76 11.35
CA TYR A 41 2.33 -12.20 11.52
C TYR A 41 2.91 -12.52 12.89
N GLY A 42 2.34 -13.53 13.56
CA GLY A 42 2.72 -13.92 14.91
C GLY A 42 1.52 -14.19 15.82
N PRO A 43 1.77 -14.74 17.02
CA PRO A 43 0.71 -15.09 17.97
C PRO A 43 -0.18 -13.89 18.37
N GLY A 44 0.40 -12.69 18.49
CA GLY A 44 -0.34 -11.46 18.80
C GLY A 44 -1.30 -11.01 17.71
N TYR A 45 -1.15 -11.56 16.49
CA TYR A 45 -2.04 -11.34 15.35
C TYR A 45 -2.96 -12.55 15.08
N GLY A 46 -3.04 -13.51 16.02
CA GLY A 46 -3.89 -14.70 15.90
C GLY A 46 -3.33 -15.82 15.01
N GLN A 47 -2.05 -15.75 14.63
CA GLN A 47 -1.41 -16.77 13.80
C GLN A 47 -0.87 -17.92 14.65
N ASN A 48 -1.59 -19.03 14.65
CA ASN A 48 -1.27 -20.21 15.48
C ASN A 48 -0.09 -21.05 14.95
N ASN A 49 0.32 -20.83 13.69
CA ASN A 49 1.46 -21.51 13.06
C ASN A 49 2.77 -20.68 13.10
N ALA A 50 2.79 -19.59 13.87
CA ALA A 50 3.95 -18.73 13.99
C ALA A 50 5.17 -19.51 14.51
N GLN A 51 6.29 -19.39 13.79
CA GLN A 51 7.51 -20.13 14.06
C GLN A 51 8.43 -19.37 15.04
N ASN A 52 9.74 -19.39 14.81
CA ASN A 52 10.68 -18.51 15.49
C ASN A 52 10.67 -17.12 14.82
N LEU A 53 11.29 -16.13 15.47
CA LEU A 53 11.29 -14.75 14.97
C LEU A 53 11.85 -14.64 13.55
N SER A 54 12.99 -15.28 13.26
CA SER A 54 13.63 -15.20 11.95
C SER A 54 12.76 -15.79 10.82
N ALA A 55 12.09 -16.91 11.09
CA ALA A 55 11.15 -17.50 10.13
C ALA A 55 9.93 -16.60 9.89
N ASN A 56 9.43 -15.94 10.94
CA ASN A 56 8.32 -14.99 10.82
C ASN A 56 8.74 -13.73 10.04
N GLU A 57 9.94 -13.21 10.28
CA GLU A 57 10.52 -12.10 9.51
C GLU A 57 10.58 -12.46 8.02
N GLU A 58 11.15 -13.62 7.68
CA GLU A 58 11.25 -14.07 6.29
C GLU A 58 9.88 -14.23 5.63
N TYR A 59 8.90 -14.79 6.36
CA TYR A 59 7.52 -14.87 5.88
C TYR A 59 6.97 -13.48 5.54
N ALA A 60 7.14 -12.49 6.43
CA ALA A 60 6.69 -11.13 6.17
C ALA A 60 7.36 -10.53 4.93
N ARG A 61 8.68 -10.71 4.77
CA ARG A 61 9.41 -10.20 3.59
C ARG A 61 8.93 -10.80 2.29
N VAL A 62 8.79 -12.13 2.24
CA VAL A 62 8.33 -12.83 1.04
C VAL A 62 6.91 -12.41 0.69
N ASN A 63 6.04 -12.33 1.69
CA ASN A 63 4.64 -11.98 1.49
C ASN A 63 4.48 -10.52 1.03
N ASP A 64 5.20 -9.58 1.66
CA ASP A 64 5.14 -8.16 1.35
C ASP A 64 5.80 -7.83 0.01
N LYS A 65 6.86 -8.55 -0.38
CA LYS A 65 7.53 -8.36 -1.67
C LYS A 65 6.53 -8.44 -2.84
N SER A 66 5.60 -9.39 -2.78
CA SER A 66 4.59 -9.55 -3.83
C SER A 66 3.62 -8.36 -3.89
N ILE A 67 3.20 -7.83 -2.74
CA ILE A 67 2.34 -6.66 -2.63
C ILE A 67 3.06 -5.41 -3.15
N LEU A 68 4.30 -5.19 -2.71
CA LEU A 68 5.12 -4.07 -3.14
C LEU A 68 5.38 -4.12 -4.65
N GLN A 69 5.63 -5.29 -5.23
CA GLN A 69 5.76 -5.45 -6.68
C GLN A 69 4.50 -5.01 -7.44
N SER A 70 3.30 -5.34 -6.93
CA SER A 70 2.04 -4.87 -7.54
C SER A 70 1.85 -3.35 -7.43
N ILE A 71 2.33 -2.73 -6.35
CA ILE A 71 2.30 -1.26 -6.20
C ILE A 71 3.29 -0.61 -7.18
N LEU A 72 4.52 -1.13 -7.24
CA LEU A 72 5.59 -0.63 -8.10
C LEU A 72 5.26 -0.79 -9.59
N SER A 73 4.51 -1.83 -9.97
CA SER A 73 3.97 -1.98 -11.34
C SER A 73 2.81 -1.03 -11.65
N ASN A 74 2.38 -0.22 -10.67
CA ASN A 74 1.27 0.73 -10.76
C ASN A 74 -0.04 0.10 -11.25
N ASN A 75 -0.32 -1.14 -10.81
CA ASN A 75 -1.47 -1.93 -11.23
C ASN A 75 -2.41 -2.24 -10.04
N PRO A 76 -3.46 -1.42 -9.81
CA PRO A 76 -4.40 -1.60 -8.70
C PRO A 76 -5.14 -2.94 -8.74
N GLU A 77 -5.50 -3.42 -9.93
CA GLU A 77 -6.17 -4.70 -10.12
C GLU A 77 -5.26 -5.86 -9.67
N GLN A 78 -3.97 -5.80 -10.06
CA GLN A 78 -2.96 -6.77 -9.64
C GLN A 78 -2.73 -6.72 -8.13
N LEU A 79 -2.70 -5.54 -7.50
CA LEU A 79 -2.59 -5.42 -6.04
C LEU A 79 -3.74 -6.15 -5.34
N LEU A 80 -4.98 -5.90 -5.78
CA LEU A 80 -6.17 -6.54 -5.21
C LEU A 80 -6.13 -8.07 -5.36
N GLN A 81 -5.71 -8.57 -6.53
CA GLN A 81 -5.57 -10.00 -6.79
C GLN A 81 -4.44 -10.62 -5.96
N THR A 82 -3.27 -10.00 -5.92
CA THR A 82 -2.13 -10.47 -5.13
C THR A 82 -2.49 -10.55 -3.66
N GLN A 83 -3.17 -9.54 -3.10
CA GLN A 83 -3.61 -9.58 -1.69
C GLN A 83 -4.56 -10.76 -1.42
N GLN A 84 -5.49 -11.05 -2.34
CA GLN A 84 -6.41 -12.18 -2.22
C GLN A 84 -5.71 -13.54 -2.34
N ILE A 85 -4.74 -13.68 -3.24
CA ILE A 85 -4.01 -14.94 -3.44
C ILE A 85 -3.09 -15.23 -2.26
N THR A 86 -2.36 -14.20 -1.81
CA THR A 86 -1.35 -14.33 -0.75
C THR A 86 -1.94 -14.29 0.65
N GLN A 87 -3.21 -13.85 0.78
CA GLN A 87 -3.85 -13.58 2.06
C GLN A 87 -3.04 -12.60 2.92
N ASN A 88 -2.30 -11.68 2.27
CA ASN A 88 -1.54 -10.65 2.97
C ASN A 88 -2.49 -9.79 3.83
N SER A 89 -2.12 -9.61 5.09
CA SER A 89 -2.91 -8.94 6.12
C SER A 89 -2.74 -7.42 6.13
N MET A 90 -2.34 -6.80 5.01
CA MET A 90 -2.20 -5.35 4.92
C MET A 90 -3.49 -4.65 5.35
N CYS A 91 -3.39 -3.71 6.29
CA CYS A 91 -4.56 -3.07 6.88
C CYS A 91 -5.15 -1.96 6.01
N GLY A 92 -4.34 -1.37 5.12
CA GLY A 92 -4.69 -0.23 4.28
C GLY A 92 -4.81 -0.59 2.79
N LEU A 93 -5.36 -1.76 2.45
CA LEU A 93 -5.57 -2.17 1.04
C LEU A 93 -6.36 -1.12 0.24
N TRP A 94 -7.51 -0.69 0.76
CA TRP A 94 -8.36 0.27 0.05
C TRP A 94 -7.73 1.67 -0.06
N PRO A 95 -7.18 2.27 1.02
CA PRO A 95 -6.38 3.48 0.90
C PRO A 95 -5.23 3.37 -0.12
N SER A 96 -4.54 2.23 -0.17
CA SER A 96 -3.46 1.97 -1.13
C SER A 96 -3.98 1.93 -2.58
N LEU A 97 -5.11 1.26 -2.83
CA LEU A 97 -5.74 1.24 -4.14
C LEU A 97 -6.19 2.64 -4.58
N ILE A 98 -6.79 3.41 -3.67
CA ILE A 98 -7.25 4.78 -3.95
C ILE A 98 -6.08 5.69 -4.31
N ILE A 99 -4.99 5.66 -3.57
CA ILE A 99 -3.85 6.54 -3.88
C ILE A 99 -3.16 6.12 -5.19
N MET A 100 -3.09 4.82 -5.52
CA MET A 100 -2.59 4.37 -6.82
C MET A 100 -3.43 4.91 -7.98
N ILE A 101 -4.76 4.80 -7.89
CA ILE A 101 -5.69 5.32 -8.90
C ILE A 101 -5.58 6.84 -9.00
N LEU A 102 -5.64 7.54 -7.86
CA LEU A 102 -5.63 8.99 -7.82
C LEU A 102 -4.30 9.59 -8.32
N SER A 103 -3.16 8.98 -7.97
CA SER A 103 -1.85 9.39 -8.49
C SER A 103 -1.78 9.32 -10.02
N ARG A 104 -2.35 8.25 -10.62
CA ARG A 104 -2.45 8.10 -12.08
C ARG A 104 -3.31 9.20 -12.71
N LEU A 105 -4.47 9.47 -12.13
CA LEU A 105 -5.40 10.48 -12.62
C LEU A 105 -4.83 11.90 -12.52
N LEU A 106 -4.15 12.23 -11.43
CA LEU A 106 -3.57 13.57 -11.20
C LEU A 106 -2.35 13.87 -12.08
N ASN A 107 -1.67 12.83 -12.60
CA ASN A 107 -0.42 12.97 -13.34
C ASN A 107 -0.51 12.43 -14.78
N ASP A 108 -1.71 12.23 -15.30
CA ASP A 108 -1.96 11.69 -16.65
C ASP A 108 -1.17 10.39 -16.94
N ASN A 109 -1.02 9.52 -15.94
CA ASN A 109 -0.23 8.29 -15.97
C ASN A 109 1.28 8.47 -16.30
N LYS A 110 1.86 9.66 -16.09
CA LYS A 110 3.28 9.94 -16.42
C LYS A 110 4.27 9.65 -15.29
N GLY A 111 3.80 9.42 -14.06
CA GLY A 111 4.65 9.13 -12.91
C GLY A 111 4.75 7.65 -12.57
N GLN A 112 5.62 7.34 -11.61
CA GLN A 112 5.84 5.99 -11.11
C GLN A 112 5.98 5.95 -9.60
N TRP A 113 5.69 4.79 -9.01
CA TRP A 113 5.95 4.51 -7.60
C TRP A 113 7.41 4.10 -7.40
N ASN A 114 8.06 4.69 -6.41
CA ASN A 114 9.42 4.36 -6.00
C ASN A 114 9.40 3.92 -4.53
N LEU A 115 10.03 2.78 -4.24
CA LEU A 115 10.23 2.31 -2.87
C LEU A 115 11.40 3.09 -2.24
N LEU A 116 11.14 3.77 -1.13
CA LEU A 116 12.14 4.51 -0.37
C LEU A 116 12.80 3.64 0.69
N SER A 117 12.01 2.85 1.41
CA SER A 117 12.50 1.87 2.39
C SER A 117 11.48 0.75 2.61
N TYR A 118 11.97 -0.41 3.01
CA TYR A 118 11.17 -1.51 3.54
C TYR A 118 11.88 -2.11 4.76
N ASN A 119 11.14 -2.31 5.85
CA ASN A 119 11.64 -2.86 7.09
C ASN A 119 10.59 -3.78 7.73
N VAL A 120 11.05 -4.68 8.58
CA VAL A 120 10.17 -5.46 9.47
C VAL A 120 10.29 -4.93 10.90
N SER A 121 9.19 -4.95 11.65
CA SER A 121 9.07 -4.29 12.94
C SER A 121 10.15 -4.70 13.94
N SER A 122 10.62 -5.94 13.89
CA SER A 122 11.67 -6.49 14.76
C SER A 122 13.05 -5.84 14.58
N GLU A 123 13.30 -5.18 13.43
CA GLU A 123 14.49 -4.37 13.18
C GLU A 123 14.47 -3.04 13.96
N VAL A 124 13.28 -2.59 14.35
CA VAL A 124 13.06 -1.36 15.12
C VAL A 124 12.83 -1.70 16.60
N MET A 125 11.90 -2.62 16.86
CA MET A 125 11.49 -3.05 18.19
C MET A 125 11.02 -4.50 18.17
N LYS A 126 11.69 -5.36 18.93
CA LYS A 126 11.33 -6.78 19.05
C LYS A 126 10.10 -6.95 19.95
N ARG A 127 9.09 -7.66 19.43
CA ARG A 127 7.85 -8.02 20.16
C ARG A 127 7.68 -9.54 20.23
N GLY A 128 8.63 -10.21 20.84
CA GLY A 128 8.66 -11.67 20.87
C GLY A 128 8.76 -12.25 19.46
N LYS A 129 7.71 -12.94 19.01
CA LYS A 129 7.61 -13.54 17.67
C LYS A 129 6.73 -12.74 16.70
N ASP A 130 6.11 -11.65 17.17
CA ASP A 130 5.24 -10.83 16.35
C ASP A 130 6.07 -9.92 15.45
N VAL A 131 5.75 -9.95 14.16
CA VAL A 131 6.37 -9.12 13.13
C VAL A 131 5.31 -8.38 12.33
N CYS A 132 5.66 -7.17 11.92
CA CYS A 132 4.87 -6.36 11.02
C CYS A 132 5.75 -5.77 9.91
N GLY A 133 5.26 -5.74 8.67
CA GLY A 133 5.97 -5.13 7.55
C GLY A 133 5.66 -3.63 7.41
N PHE A 134 6.69 -2.83 7.17
CA PHE A 134 6.57 -1.39 6.92
C PHE A 134 7.28 -1.01 5.62
N ALA A 135 6.62 -0.21 4.79
CA ALA A 135 7.24 0.34 3.59
C ALA A 135 6.91 1.82 3.42
N SER A 136 7.86 2.58 2.90
CA SER A 136 7.64 3.96 2.46
C SER A 136 7.78 4.02 0.94
N LEU A 137 6.77 4.58 0.28
CA LEU A 137 6.76 4.76 -1.18
C LEU A 137 6.41 6.19 -1.53
N ILE A 138 6.96 6.67 -2.64
CA ILE A 138 6.62 7.96 -3.23
C ILE A 138 6.20 7.79 -4.68
N TYR A 139 5.16 8.50 -5.09
CA TYR A 139 4.79 8.64 -6.49
C TYR A 139 5.39 9.95 -7.03
N SER A 140 6.17 9.87 -8.10
CA SER A 140 6.80 11.03 -8.73
C SER A 140 6.90 10.88 -10.24
N ASN A 141 6.85 11.99 -10.96
CA ASN A 141 7.26 12.05 -12.36
C ASN A 141 8.79 11.99 -12.37
N THR A 142 9.37 11.06 -13.13
CA THR A 142 10.82 11.02 -13.36
C THR A 142 11.25 12.14 -14.29
#